data_AF-A0A172X0F3-F1
#
_entry.id   AF-A0A172X0F3-F1
#
_cell.length_a   1.000
_cell.length_b   1.000
_cell.length_c   1.000
_cell.angle_alpha   90.00
_cell.angle_beta   90.00
_cell.angle_gamma   90.00
#
_symmetry.space_group_name_H-M   'P 1'
#
loop_
_entity.id
_entity.type
_entity.pdbx_description
1 polymer ?
#
loop_
_entity_poly.entity_id
_entity_poly.type
_entity_poly.pdbx_seq_one_letter_code
_entity_poly.pdbx_strand_id
1 'polypeptide(L)'
;MQNKSAIFPHSTKISEKISSWVFALLGILSLWPFFSWKWPVIPVALIILTYCTYAFSLLFLYRKNISISGIFVFMVLFFIFIIFTLSPGGRPPWFNYYSFFSLLILLLPIDKLFDVATKFRKLFAISLIPGIIVYFLLLAGFNLPYTVLEAHNELKESLGIFYRDYGVTLSLSHLILEIGNSTLIRFSGIYDEPGLLGTIVALFLLADKFNMKSKINIIFLISGVISISLVFYIFIIVGFLLQSDKKIVGFLVLALLGVGIYNTPLYDNYLSKRFATSSSNEIVADNRESDCFKLEYNKFASSDIETQLFGEGNNAHLMTMCDVSSYKMYIYDYGYIGVLIIVAALIIQYFYPLLYNGNIIEYIKKSLFFVFCFFISYYQRPVLFNYAFCLIFFYSISFFYIHKYKNKIKETYSD
;
A
#
# COMPACT_ATOMS: atom_id res chain seq x y z
N MET A 1 9.02 51.17 -18.67
CA MET A 1 8.51 50.57 -19.92
C MET A 1 7.80 49.26 -19.57
N GLN A 2 6.47 49.30 -19.75
CA GLN A 2 5.49 48.21 -19.87
C GLN A 2 5.64 46.92 -19.03
N ASN A 3 4.85 46.91 -17.95
CA ASN A 3 3.93 45.83 -17.58
C ASN A 3 3.71 44.76 -18.67
N LYS A 4 4.24 43.56 -18.47
CA LYS A 4 3.59 42.34 -18.96
C LYS A 4 2.67 41.82 -17.87
N SER A 5 1.42 42.19 -18.06
CA SER A 5 0.24 41.72 -17.36
C SER A 5 0.22 40.20 -17.22
N ALA A 6 -0.25 39.79 -16.04
CA ALA A 6 -0.68 38.44 -15.73
C ALA A 6 -1.75 37.98 -16.74
N ILE A 7 -1.45 36.93 -17.51
CA ILE A 7 -2.42 36.22 -18.36
C ILE A 7 -2.55 34.74 -17.97
N PHE A 8 -2.02 34.32 -16.80
CA PHE A 8 -2.15 32.92 -16.35
C PHE A 8 -2.49 32.69 -14.85
N PRO A 9 -3.56 33.27 -14.25
CA PRO A 9 -3.94 32.89 -12.88
C PRO A 9 -5.02 31.78 -12.82
N HIS A 10 -5.86 31.65 -13.84
CA HIS A 10 -7.06 30.79 -13.75
C HIS A 10 -6.86 29.40 -14.38
N SER A 11 -6.13 29.31 -15.50
CA SER A 11 -5.81 28.05 -16.18
C SER A 11 -4.79 27.20 -15.42
N THR A 12 -3.85 27.84 -14.70
CA THR A 12 -2.85 27.20 -13.83
C THR A 12 -3.51 26.51 -12.63
N LYS A 13 -4.50 27.14 -11.98
CA LYS A 13 -5.24 26.49 -10.89
C LYS A 13 -6.06 25.28 -11.35
N ILE A 14 -6.60 25.32 -12.57
CA ILE A 14 -7.36 24.20 -13.15
C ILE A 14 -6.42 23.05 -13.52
N SER A 15 -5.29 23.35 -14.18
CA SER A 15 -4.29 22.34 -14.55
C SER A 15 -3.63 21.70 -13.32
N GLU A 16 -3.44 22.46 -12.24
CA GLU A 16 -3.02 21.92 -10.95
C GLU A 16 -4.07 20.97 -10.35
N LYS A 17 -5.36 21.32 -10.38
CA LYS A 17 -6.40 20.41 -9.86
C LYS A 17 -6.49 19.12 -10.66
N ILE A 18 -6.41 19.20 -11.98
CA ILE A 18 -6.45 18.06 -12.90
C ILE A 18 -5.23 17.16 -12.67
N SER A 19 -4.03 17.73 -12.58
CA SER A 19 -2.81 16.93 -12.37
C SER A 19 -2.86 16.11 -11.08
N SER A 20 -3.48 16.62 -10.00
CA SER A 20 -3.61 15.82 -8.78
C SER A 20 -4.53 14.61 -8.93
N TRP A 21 -5.59 14.72 -9.75
CA TRP A 21 -6.47 13.59 -10.05
C TRP A 21 -5.78 12.55 -10.93
N VAL A 22 -4.95 13.00 -11.87
CA VAL A 22 -4.11 12.10 -12.69
C VAL A 22 -3.14 11.34 -11.78
N PHE A 23 -2.39 12.02 -10.92
CA PHE A 23 -1.51 11.37 -9.95
C PHE A 23 -2.26 10.39 -9.04
N ALA A 24 -3.43 10.77 -8.54
CA ALA A 24 -4.26 9.88 -7.74
C ALA A 24 -4.71 8.61 -8.51
N LEU A 25 -5.06 8.74 -9.79
CA LEU A 25 -5.43 7.62 -10.65
C LEU A 25 -4.25 6.67 -10.88
N LEU A 26 -3.05 7.22 -11.07
CA LEU A 26 -1.82 6.44 -11.17
C LEU A 26 -1.54 5.66 -9.87
N GLY A 27 -1.98 6.17 -8.72
CA GLY A 27 -2.03 5.46 -7.44
C GLY A 27 -2.88 4.20 -7.46
N ILE A 28 -4.04 4.25 -8.10
CA ILE A 28 -4.91 3.08 -8.25
C ILE A 28 -4.25 2.05 -9.16
N LEU A 29 -3.64 2.51 -10.25
CA LEU A 29 -3.06 1.63 -11.24
C LEU A 29 -1.74 1.01 -10.79
N SER A 30 -1.00 1.65 -9.87
CA SER A 30 0.19 1.06 -9.25
C SER A 30 -0.14 -0.11 -8.32
N LEU A 31 -1.40 -0.29 -7.92
CA LEU A 31 -1.88 -1.49 -7.23
C LEU A 31 -2.19 -2.64 -8.21
N TRP A 32 -1.89 -2.45 -9.49
CA TRP A 32 -2.04 -3.42 -10.58
C TRP A 32 -3.41 -4.11 -10.58
N PRO A 33 -4.50 -3.36 -10.85
CA PRO A 33 -5.85 -3.92 -10.85
C PRO A 33 -6.02 -4.96 -11.96
N PHE A 34 -6.90 -5.94 -11.75
CA PHE A 34 -6.97 -7.16 -12.58
C PHE A 34 -7.20 -6.93 -14.07
N PHE A 35 -7.95 -5.90 -14.44
CA PHE A 35 -8.20 -5.56 -15.85
C PHE A 35 -6.93 -5.17 -16.63
N SER A 36 -5.84 -4.89 -15.92
CA SER A 36 -4.53 -4.58 -16.50
C SER A 36 -3.58 -5.79 -16.59
N TRP A 37 -3.93 -6.95 -16.02
CA TRP A 37 -3.04 -8.13 -15.98
C TRP A 37 -2.80 -8.74 -17.36
N LYS A 38 -3.82 -8.74 -18.23
CA LYS A 38 -3.71 -9.31 -19.59
C LYS A 38 -2.79 -8.53 -20.53
N TRP A 39 -2.43 -7.30 -20.16
CA TRP A 39 -1.75 -6.37 -21.05
C TRP A 39 -0.50 -5.84 -20.37
N PRO A 40 0.66 -6.54 -20.46
CA PRO A 40 1.90 -6.09 -19.83
C PRO A 40 2.35 -4.69 -20.32
N VAL A 41 1.88 -4.27 -21.50
CA VAL A 41 2.09 -2.91 -22.04
C VAL A 41 1.36 -1.83 -21.23
N ILE A 42 0.24 -2.13 -20.59
CA ILE A 42 -0.55 -1.15 -19.81
C ILE A 42 0.27 -0.62 -18.62
N PRO A 43 0.83 -1.46 -17.73
CA PRO A 43 1.83 -1.05 -16.75
C PRO A 43 2.87 -0.07 -17.29
N VAL A 44 3.54 -0.44 -18.39
CA VAL A 44 4.63 0.34 -19.01
C VAL A 44 4.13 1.67 -19.57
N ALA A 45 2.99 1.69 -20.27
CA ALA A 45 2.40 2.91 -20.82
C ALA A 45 1.96 3.87 -19.71
N LEU A 46 1.41 3.34 -18.61
CA LEU A 46 1.06 4.13 -17.44
C LEU A 46 2.28 4.73 -16.78
N ILE A 47 3.38 3.97 -16.70
CA ILE A 47 4.67 4.46 -16.21
C ILE A 47 5.15 5.62 -17.09
N ILE A 48 5.16 5.48 -18.41
CA ILE A 48 5.59 6.55 -19.33
C ILE A 48 4.70 7.79 -19.17
N LEU A 49 3.37 7.62 -19.18
CA LEU A 49 2.41 8.70 -18.98
C LEU A 49 2.63 9.42 -17.66
N THR A 50 2.97 8.67 -16.62
CA THR A 50 3.31 9.17 -15.30
C THR A 50 4.58 10.02 -15.34
N TYR A 51 5.67 9.55 -15.95
CA TYR A 51 6.90 10.33 -16.11
C TYR A 51 6.65 11.62 -16.90
N CYS A 52 5.88 11.54 -17.99
CA CYS A 52 5.54 12.71 -18.81
C CYS A 52 4.71 13.73 -18.03
N THR A 53 3.66 13.30 -17.32
CA THR A 53 2.82 14.19 -16.50
C THR A 53 3.60 14.80 -15.35
N TYR A 54 4.51 14.03 -14.76
CA TYR A 54 5.39 14.48 -13.70
C TYR A 54 6.41 15.52 -14.18
N ALA A 55 7.17 15.21 -15.24
CA ALA A 55 8.11 16.14 -15.87
C ALA A 55 7.41 17.43 -16.30
N PHE A 56 6.21 17.32 -16.89
CA PHE A 56 5.39 18.47 -17.21
C PHE A 56 5.04 19.31 -15.97
N SER A 57 4.64 18.66 -14.87
CA SER A 57 4.30 19.37 -13.63
C SER A 57 5.49 20.12 -13.01
N LEU A 58 6.69 19.52 -13.01
CA LEU A 58 7.88 20.18 -12.49
C LEU A 58 8.36 21.33 -13.38
N LEU A 59 8.43 21.10 -14.69
CA LEU A 59 8.97 22.07 -15.65
C LEU A 59 8.05 23.29 -15.83
N PHE A 60 6.73 23.09 -15.78
CA PHE A 60 5.76 24.12 -16.14
C PHE A 60 4.90 24.63 -14.98
N LEU A 61 4.54 23.79 -14.00
CA LEU A 61 3.66 24.20 -12.90
C LEU A 61 4.44 24.59 -11.63
N TYR A 62 5.47 23.83 -11.28
CA TYR A 62 6.14 23.94 -9.98
C TYR A 62 7.59 24.42 -10.04
N ARG A 63 8.08 24.90 -11.18
CA ARG A 63 9.48 25.32 -11.40
C ARG A 63 10.06 26.24 -10.30
N LYS A 64 9.24 27.11 -9.71
CA LYS A 64 9.65 28.06 -8.65
C LYS A 64 9.45 27.55 -7.22
N ASN A 65 8.74 26.44 -7.04
CA ASN A 65 8.36 25.87 -5.74
C ASN A 65 9.03 24.52 -5.47
N ILE A 66 10.01 24.12 -6.28
CA ILE A 66 10.77 22.90 -6.04
C ILE A 66 11.64 23.13 -4.81
N SER A 67 11.56 22.22 -3.85
CA SER A 67 12.37 22.29 -2.66
C SER A 67 13.77 21.74 -2.89
N ILE A 68 14.79 22.52 -2.50
CA ILE A 68 16.18 22.07 -2.56
C ILE A 68 16.38 20.80 -1.71
N SER A 69 15.75 20.74 -0.54
CA SER A 69 15.76 19.55 0.32
C SER A 69 15.09 18.35 -0.35
N GLY A 70 14.00 18.56 -1.09
CA GLY A 70 13.35 17.49 -1.85
C GLY A 70 14.22 16.97 -2.99
N ILE A 71 14.91 17.88 -3.71
CA ILE A 71 15.90 17.51 -4.74
C ILE A 71 17.03 16.69 -4.12
N PHE A 72 17.59 17.12 -3.00
CA PHE A 72 18.66 16.39 -2.33
C PHE A 72 18.22 14.98 -1.92
N VAL A 73 17.06 14.86 -1.27
CA VAL A 73 16.49 13.55 -0.88
C VAL A 73 16.26 12.69 -2.12
N PHE A 74 15.67 13.24 -3.19
CA PHE A 74 15.49 12.52 -4.43
C PHE A 74 16.81 12.04 -5.03
N MET A 75 17.83 12.89 -5.09
CA MET A 75 19.15 12.54 -5.64
C MET A 75 19.83 11.43 -4.84
N VAL A 76 19.73 11.46 -3.50
CA VAL A 76 20.23 10.39 -2.64
C VAL A 76 19.50 9.08 -2.92
N LEU A 77 18.17 9.10 -2.97
CA LEU A 77 17.35 7.92 -3.25
C LEU A 77 17.53 7.39 -4.68
N PHE A 78 17.75 8.28 -5.64
CA PHE A 78 18.06 7.98 -7.03
C PHE A 78 19.43 7.30 -7.18
N PHE A 79 20.43 7.81 -6.48
CA PHE A 79 21.78 7.25 -6.49
C PHE A 79 21.81 5.86 -5.84
N ILE A 80 21.15 5.72 -4.69
CA ILE A 80 20.88 4.44 -4.03
C ILE A 80 20.24 3.45 -5.03
N PHE A 81 19.20 3.89 -5.73
CA PHE A 81 18.48 3.07 -6.70
C PHE A 81 19.37 2.59 -7.84
N ILE A 82 20.21 3.48 -8.39
CA ILE A 82 21.15 3.14 -9.47
C ILE A 82 22.11 2.03 -9.02
N ILE A 83 22.66 2.13 -7.81
CA ILE A 83 23.58 1.11 -7.28
C ILE A 83 22.93 -0.28 -7.27
N PHE A 84 21.66 -0.39 -6.85
CA PHE A 84 20.96 -1.67 -6.81
C PHE A 84 20.50 -2.18 -8.17
N THR A 85 20.18 -1.29 -9.11
CA THR A 85 19.88 -1.70 -10.50
C THR A 85 21.09 -2.25 -11.24
N LEU A 86 22.28 -1.76 -10.92
CA LEU A 86 23.51 -2.08 -11.63
C LEU A 86 24.30 -3.23 -10.98
N SER A 87 23.85 -3.75 -9.84
CA SER A 87 24.51 -4.89 -9.18
C SER A 87 24.41 -6.15 -10.06
N PRO A 88 25.54 -6.79 -10.42
CA PRO A 88 25.57 -7.94 -11.31
C PRO A 88 24.88 -9.17 -10.69
N GLY A 89 24.01 -9.84 -11.43
CA GLY A 89 23.37 -11.11 -11.00
C GLY A 89 21.89 -11.27 -11.38
N GLY A 90 21.16 -10.17 -11.55
CA GLY A 90 19.75 -10.21 -12.00
C GLY A 90 19.62 -10.09 -13.52
N ARG A 91 18.84 -10.97 -14.16
CA ARG A 91 18.26 -10.72 -15.51
C ARG A 91 17.61 -9.32 -15.54
N PRO A 92 17.49 -8.67 -16.72
CA PRO A 92 16.95 -7.32 -16.83
C PRO A 92 15.66 -7.28 -16.03
N PRO A 93 15.64 -6.54 -14.92
CA PRO A 93 14.56 -6.65 -13.99
C PRO A 93 13.33 -6.15 -14.72
N TRP A 94 12.26 -6.91 -14.60
CA TRP A 94 10.91 -6.40 -14.76
C TRP A 94 10.70 -5.47 -13.57
N PHE A 95 11.50 -4.41 -13.56
CA PHE A 95 11.78 -3.59 -12.41
C PHE A 95 10.44 -3.02 -12.00
N ASN A 96 10.24 -2.93 -10.70
CA ASN A 96 9.14 -2.19 -10.12
C ASN A 96 9.35 -0.68 -10.45
N TYR A 97 9.19 -0.26 -11.71
CA TYR A 97 9.35 1.13 -12.15
C TYR A 97 8.41 2.06 -11.36
N TYR A 98 7.35 1.50 -10.77
CA TYR A 98 6.48 2.14 -9.79
C TYR A 98 7.23 2.64 -8.54
N SER A 99 8.30 1.94 -8.12
CA SER A 99 9.18 2.33 -7.02
C SER A 99 9.94 3.62 -7.31
N PHE A 100 10.43 3.79 -8.53
CA PHE A 100 11.05 5.04 -8.96
C PHE A 100 10.05 6.20 -8.99
N PHE A 101 8.82 5.93 -9.44
CA PHE A 101 7.75 6.92 -9.42
C PHE A 101 7.41 7.38 -7.99
N SER A 102 7.47 6.49 -7.02
CA SER A 102 7.29 6.83 -5.60
C SER A 102 8.31 7.85 -5.08
N LEU A 103 9.53 7.86 -5.65
CA LEU A 103 10.57 8.82 -5.30
C LEU A 103 10.34 10.18 -5.95
N LEU A 104 9.82 10.22 -7.18
CA LEU A 104 9.51 11.46 -7.87
C LEU A 104 8.47 12.28 -7.08
N ILE A 105 7.46 11.66 -6.47
CA ILE A 105 6.45 12.44 -5.74
C ILE A 105 7.02 13.32 -4.61
N LEU A 106 8.23 13.01 -4.12
CA LEU A 106 8.95 13.78 -3.11
C LEU A 106 9.35 15.20 -3.54
N LEU A 107 9.50 15.46 -4.85
CA LEU A 107 9.79 16.82 -5.33
C LEU A 107 8.54 17.70 -5.41
N LEU A 108 7.34 17.14 -5.22
CA LEU A 108 6.13 17.94 -5.16
C LEU A 108 6.04 18.68 -3.80
N PRO A 109 5.50 19.91 -3.78
CA PRO A 109 5.20 20.60 -2.53
C PRO A 109 4.28 19.77 -1.61
N ILE A 110 4.48 19.86 -0.29
CA ILE A 110 3.74 19.07 0.70
C ILE A 110 2.21 19.22 0.60
N ASP A 111 1.72 20.42 0.28
CA ASP A 111 0.29 20.70 0.10
C ASP A 111 -0.28 19.96 -1.12
N LYS A 112 0.51 19.90 -2.20
CA LYS A 112 0.16 19.18 -3.43
C LYS A 112 0.15 17.67 -3.16
N LEU A 113 1.17 17.19 -2.46
CA LEU A 113 1.28 15.79 -2.07
C LEU A 113 0.07 15.34 -1.24
N PHE A 114 -0.35 16.17 -0.27
CA PHE A 114 -1.56 15.92 0.51
C PHE A 114 -2.84 15.93 -0.33
N ASP A 115 -2.97 16.87 -1.28
CA ASP A 115 -4.12 16.92 -2.20
C ASP A 115 -4.19 15.67 -3.10
N VAL A 116 -3.06 15.22 -3.66
CA VAL A 116 -2.96 13.97 -4.42
C VAL A 116 -3.38 12.79 -3.55
N ALA A 117 -2.80 12.66 -2.36
CA ALA A 117 -3.07 11.54 -1.46
C ALA A 117 -4.54 11.51 -0.99
N THR A 118 -5.15 12.68 -0.76
CA THR A 118 -6.58 12.81 -0.44
C THR A 118 -7.47 12.39 -1.61
N LYS A 119 -7.10 12.74 -2.85
CA LYS A 119 -7.82 12.31 -4.06
C LYS A 119 -7.66 10.82 -4.29
N PHE A 120 -6.47 10.27 -4.07
CA PHE A 120 -6.23 8.82 -4.13
C PHE A 120 -7.10 8.07 -3.14
N ARG A 121 -7.15 8.51 -1.87
CA ARG A 121 -8.05 7.94 -0.84
C ARG A 121 -9.51 7.90 -1.31
N LYS A 122 -9.98 8.95 -1.98
CA LYS A 122 -11.34 9.01 -2.54
C LYS A 122 -11.55 8.02 -3.69
N LEU A 123 -10.64 7.99 -4.67
CA LEU A 123 -10.73 7.06 -5.80
C LEU A 123 -10.67 5.61 -5.33
N PHE A 124 -9.78 5.31 -4.38
CA PHE A 124 -9.64 3.98 -3.81
C PHE A 124 -10.90 3.55 -3.06
N ALA A 125 -11.58 4.45 -2.35
CA ALA A 125 -12.87 4.13 -1.75
C ALA A 125 -13.95 3.85 -2.81
N ILE A 126 -13.98 4.64 -3.88
CA ILE A 126 -14.96 4.50 -4.97
C ILE A 126 -14.77 3.17 -5.71
N SER A 127 -13.52 2.74 -5.95
CA SER A 127 -13.24 1.48 -6.65
C SER A 127 -13.74 0.24 -5.90
N LEU A 128 -13.95 0.33 -4.58
CA LEU A 128 -14.43 -0.78 -3.76
C LEU A 128 -15.95 -0.95 -3.83
N ILE A 129 -16.70 0.14 -4.05
CA ILE A 129 -18.18 0.14 -3.93
C ILE A 129 -18.85 -0.91 -4.83
N PRO A 130 -18.52 -1.01 -6.14
CA PRO A 130 -19.16 -2.01 -7.00
C PRO A 130 -18.89 -3.45 -6.54
N GLY A 131 -17.67 -3.73 -6.08
CA GLY A 131 -17.31 -5.04 -5.57
C GLY A 131 -18.00 -5.39 -4.26
N ILE A 132 -18.22 -4.43 -3.36
CA ILE A 132 -18.99 -4.64 -2.12
C ILE A 132 -20.44 -5.04 -2.46
N ILE A 133 -21.04 -4.43 -3.48
CA ILE A 133 -22.40 -4.78 -3.93
C ILE A 133 -22.41 -6.23 -4.42
N VAL A 134 -21.46 -6.62 -5.28
CA VAL A 134 -21.31 -8.01 -5.76
C VAL A 134 -21.13 -8.99 -4.59
N TYR A 135 -20.30 -8.66 -3.60
CA TYR A 135 -20.12 -9.49 -2.41
C TYR A 135 -21.45 -9.77 -1.69
N PHE A 136 -22.26 -8.74 -1.44
CA PHE A 136 -23.54 -8.93 -0.75
C PHE A 136 -24.60 -9.66 -1.60
N LEU A 137 -24.55 -9.53 -2.93
CA LEU A 137 -25.40 -10.32 -3.83
C LEU A 137 -25.02 -11.81 -3.78
N LEU A 138 -23.73 -12.13 -3.84
CA LEU A 138 -23.24 -13.51 -3.71
C LEU A 138 -23.61 -14.10 -2.34
N LEU A 139 -23.48 -13.30 -1.27
CA LEU A 139 -23.89 -13.69 0.08
C LEU A 139 -25.40 -13.96 0.18
N ALA A 140 -26.22 -13.15 -0.49
CA ALA A 140 -27.67 -13.34 -0.56
C ALA A 140 -28.11 -14.53 -1.45
N GLY A 141 -27.16 -15.20 -2.11
CA GLY A 141 -27.39 -16.39 -2.91
C GLY A 141 -27.77 -16.13 -4.36
N PHE A 142 -27.48 -14.94 -4.88
CA PHE A 142 -27.60 -14.67 -6.31
C PHE A 142 -26.47 -15.36 -7.08
N ASN A 143 -26.84 -16.20 -8.05
CA ASN A 143 -25.90 -16.84 -8.95
C ASN A 143 -25.45 -15.83 -10.04
N LEU A 144 -24.37 -15.11 -9.75
CA LEU A 144 -23.81 -14.13 -10.68
C LEU A 144 -22.87 -14.81 -11.69
N PRO A 145 -22.95 -14.43 -12.98
CA PRO A 145 -22.02 -14.95 -13.97
C PRO A 145 -20.60 -14.47 -13.65
N TYR A 146 -19.63 -15.35 -13.81
CA TYR A 146 -18.21 -15.04 -13.70
C TYR A 146 -17.44 -15.63 -14.87
N THR A 147 -16.32 -15.00 -15.20
CA THR A 147 -15.30 -15.56 -16.08
C THR A 147 -14.15 -16.13 -15.24
N VAL A 148 -13.39 -17.05 -15.81
CA VAL A 148 -12.16 -17.54 -15.19
C VAL A 148 -11.01 -16.70 -15.71
N LEU A 149 -10.25 -16.12 -14.79
CA LEU A 149 -9.02 -15.39 -15.09
C LEU A 149 -7.84 -16.17 -14.51
N GLU A 150 -6.88 -16.50 -15.36
CA GLU A 150 -5.63 -17.14 -14.96
C GLU A 150 -4.83 -16.22 -14.04
N ALA A 151 -4.10 -16.81 -13.09
CA ALA A 151 -3.25 -16.04 -12.21
C ALA A 151 -2.06 -15.47 -12.99
N HIS A 152 -1.74 -14.20 -12.77
CA HIS A 152 -0.57 -13.56 -13.39
C HIS A 152 0.77 -14.01 -12.78
N ASN A 153 0.74 -14.86 -11.75
CA ASN A 153 1.91 -15.35 -11.04
C ASN A 153 2.08 -16.84 -11.38
N GLU A 154 3.22 -17.19 -12.00
CA GLU A 154 3.57 -18.55 -12.43
C GLU A 154 3.46 -19.58 -11.30
N LEU A 155 3.72 -19.18 -10.05
CA LEU A 155 3.54 -20.05 -8.88
C LEU A 155 2.06 -20.35 -8.60
N LYS A 156 1.18 -19.36 -8.70
CA LYS A 156 -0.27 -19.58 -8.52
C LYS A 156 -0.82 -20.43 -9.67
N GLU A 157 -0.35 -20.20 -10.88
CA GLU A 157 -0.71 -20.99 -12.07
C GLU A 157 -0.27 -22.45 -11.92
N SER A 158 0.97 -22.72 -11.51
CA SER A 158 1.46 -24.09 -11.29
C SER A 158 0.72 -24.84 -10.18
N LEU A 159 0.10 -24.13 -9.23
CA LEU A 159 -0.76 -24.68 -8.19
C LEU A 159 -2.23 -24.84 -8.63
N GLY A 160 -2.57 -24.52 -9.89
CA GLY A 160 -3.94 -24.59 -10.41
C GLY A 160 -4.87 -23.53 -9.80
N ILE A 161 -4.33 -22.47 -9.22
CA ILE A 161 -5.10 -21.39 -8.60
C ILE A 161 -5.48 -20.35 -9.66
N PHE A 162 -6.78 -20.19 -9.87
CA PHE A 162 -7.35 -19.17 -10.76
C PHE A 162 -8.25 -18.17 -10.00
N TYR A 163 -8.70 -17.14 -10.69
CA TYR A 163 -9.64 -16.13 -10.19
C TYR A 163 -11.03 -16.31 -10.83
N ARG A 164 -12.09 -16.22 -10.02
CA ARG A 164 -13.43 -15.93 -10.52
C ARG A 164 -13.56 -14.41 -10.67
N ASP A 165 -13.72 -13.95 -11.90
CA ASP A 165 -13.87 -12.54 -12.27
C ASP A 165 -15.35 -12.21 -12.49
N TYR A 166 -15.89 -11.36 -11.62
CA TYR A 166 -17.27 -10.85 -11.70
C TYR A 166 -17.34 -9.47 -12.37
N GLY A 167 -16.30 -9.07 -13.11
CA GLY A 167 -16.20 -7.81 -13.86
C GLY A 167 -15.87 -6.56 -13.04
N VAL A 168 -16.24 -6.54 -11.76
CA VAL A 168 -15.95 -5.42 -10.83
C VAL A 168 -15.31 -5.87 -9.51
N THR A 169 -15.17 -7.18 -9.33
CA THR A 169 -14.42 -7.78 -8.24
C THR A 169 -13.94 -9.18 -8.64
N LEU A 170 -12.85 -9.61 -8.03
CA LEU A 170 -12.31 -10.95 -8.19
C LEU A 170 -12.32 -11.72 -6.87
N SER A 171 -12.32 -13.04 -7.00
CA SER A 171 -12.05 -13.93 -5.89
C SER A 171 -11.12 -15.07 -6.31
N LEU A 172 -10.10 -15.33 -5.50
CA LEU A 172 -9.22 -16.48 -5.65
C LEU A 172 -10.02 -17.77 -5.43
N SER A 173 -9.93 -18.71 -6.36
CA SER A 173 -10.62 -20.02 -6.35
C SER A 173 -10.56 -20.76 -5.01
N HIS A 174 -9.39 -20.79 -4.36
CA HIS A 174 -9.20 -21.45 -3.06
C HIS A 174 -9.70 -20.63 -1.85
N LEU A 175 -10.19 -19.39 -2.08
CA LEU A 175 -10.76 -18.48 -1.09
C LEU A 175 -12.27 -18.27 -1.28
N ILE A 176 -12.93 -19.25 -1.90
CA ILE A 176 -14.39 -19.29 -2.09
C ILE A 176 -14.96 -20.43 -1.25
N LEU A 177 -16.05 -20.16 -0.53
CA LEU A 177 -16.84 -21.16 0.17
C LEU A 177 -18.28 -21.09 -0.34
N GLU A 178 -18.80 -22.22 -0.79
CA GLU A 178 -20.21 -22.36 -1.15
C GLU A 178 -20.98 -22.92 0.06
N ILE A 179 -22.01 -22.21 0.51
CA ILE A 179 -22.88 -22.63 1.63
C ILE A 179 -24.33 -22.53 1.17
N GLY A 180 -24.93 -23.68 0.85
CA GLY A 180 -26.26 -23.72 0.24
C GLY A 180 -26.26 -22.98 -1.09
N ASN A 181 -27.10 -21.93 -1.20
CA ASN A 181 -27.13 -21.07 -2.39
C ASN A 181 -26.18 -19.88 -2.30
N SER A 182 -25.57 -19.63 -1.14
CA SER A 182 -24.71 -18.47 -0.90
C SER A 182 -23.25 -18.77 -1.25
N THR A 183 -22.62 -17.83 -1.95
CA THR A 183 -21.19 -17.87 -2.25
C THR A 183 -20.46 -16.86 -1.36
N LEU A 184 -19.63 -17.36 -0.45
CA LEU A 184 -18.76 -16.55 0.40
C LEU A 184 -17.39 -16.43 -0.24
N ILE A 185 -17.03 -15.21 -0.62
CA ILE A 185 -15.70 -14.90 -1.16
C ILE A 185 -14.88 -14.11 -0.13
N ARG A 186 -13.56 -14.27 -0.08
CA ARG A 186 -12.73 -13.24 0.58
C ARG A 186 -12.59 -12.04 -0.34
N PHE A 187 -13.10 -10.90 0.08
CA PHE A 187 -13.17 -9.71 -0.77
C PHE A 187 -11.79 -9.09 -1.02
N SER A 188 -11.44 -8.86 -2.29
CA SER A 188 -10.25 -8.10 -2.70
C SER A 188 -10.56 -6.93 -3.63
N GLY A 189 -11.83 -6.67 -3.95
CA GLY A 189 -12.22 -5.65 -4.93
C GLY A 189 -11.61 -5.94 -6.30
N ILE A 190 -11.04 -4.91 -6.93
CA ILE A 190 -10.32 -5.02 -8.21
C ILE A 190 -8.83 -5.42 -8.05
N TYR A 191 -8.40 -5.76 -6.84
CA TYR A 191 -7.00 -5.99 -6.48
C TYR A 191 -6.70 -7.47 -6.26
N ASP A 192 -5.41 -7.82 -6.34
CA ASP A 192 -4.92 -9.20 -6.40
C ASP A 192 -5.40 -10.08 -5.24
N GLU A 193 -5.38 -9.57 -4.01
CA GLU A 193 -5.64 -10.42 -2.85
C GLU A 193 -6.27 -9.69 -1.65
N PRO A 194 -7.06 -10.40 -0.84
CA PRO A 194 -7.75 -9.80 0.31
C PRO A 194 -6.79 -9.24 1.35
N GLY A 195 -5.61 -9.86 1.50
CA GLY A 195 -4.61 -9.40 2.46
C GLY A 195 -4.04 -8.02 2.11
N LEU A 196 -3.81 -7.74 0.81
CA LEU A 196 -3.35 -6.43 0.33
C LEU A 196 -4.40 -5.36 0.59
N LEU A 197 -5.66 -5.64 0.20
CA LEU A 197 -6.79 -4.75 0.43
C LEU A 197 -6.93 -4.43 1.93
N GLY A 198 -6.95 -5.46 2.77
CA GLY A 198 -7.08 -5.34 4.22
C GLY A 198 -6.00 -4.45 4.85
N THR A 199 -4.74 -4.59 4.42
CA THR A 199 -3.66 -3.72 4.89
C THR A 199 -3.87 -2.27 4.48
N ILE A 200 -4.21 -2.00 3.22
CA ILE A 200 -4.42 -0.62 2.72
C ILE A 200 -5.55 0.08 3.48
N VAL A 201 -6.70 -0.58 3.63
CA VAL A 201 -7.85 0.04 4.33
C VAL A 201 -7.57 0.22 5.83
N ALA A 202 -6.84 -0.70 6.47
CA ALA A 202 -6.42 -0.54 7.86
C ALA A 202 -5.49 0.67 8.03
N LEU A 203 -4.50 0.84 7.16
CA LEU A 203 -3.58 1.99 7.22
C LEU A 203 -4.30 3.31 7.02
N PHE A 204 -5.28 3.40 6.12
CA PHE A 204 -6.11 4.61 6.00
C PHE A 204 -6.95 4.89 7.25
N LEU A 205 -7.53 3.86 7.86
CA LEU A 205 -8.29 4.01 9.10
C LEU A 205 -7.41 4.47 10.26
N LEU A 206 -6.19 3.94 10.37
CA LEU A 206 -5.17 4.37 11.33
C LEU A 206 -4.74 5.83 11.08
N ALA A 207 -4.51 6.20 9.82
CA ALA A 207 -4.15 7.58 9.46
C ALA A 207 -5.24 8.59 9.88
N ASP A 208 -6.51 8.21 9.71
CA ASP A 208 -7.67 9.01 10.11
C ASP A 208 -8.06 8.86 11.58
N LYS A 209 -7.30 8.11 12.39
CA LYS A 209 -7.60 7.80 13.80
C LYS A 209 -9.03 7.28 14.00
N PHE A 210 -9.49 6.44 13.08
CA PHE A 210 -10.82 5.83 13.12
C PHE A 210 -11.96 6.86 13.18
N ASN A 211 -11.82 8.01 12.51
CA ASN A 211 -12.91 8.97 12.39
C ASN A 211 -14.08 8.40 11.55
N MET A 212 -15.03 7.75 12.22
CA MET A 212 -16.20 7.13 11.59
C MET A 212 -17.28 8.13 11.13
N LYS A 213 -17.08 9.44 11.31
CA LYS A 213 -17.94 10.45 10.67
C LYS A 213 -17.71 10.52 9.15
N SER A 214 -16.56 10.04 8.67
CA SER A 214 -16.25 9.97 7.24
C SER A 214 -16.91 8.75 6.60
N LYS A 215 -17.78 8.97 5.60
CA LYS A 215 -18.38 7.89 4.80
C LYS A 215 -17.32 7.02 4.11
N ILE A 216 -16.18 7.59 3.75
CA ILE A 216 -15.05 6.85 3.17
C ILE A 216 -14.48 5.84 4.19
N ASN A 217 -14.40 6.21 5.47
CA ASN A 217 -13.91 5.30 6.50
C ASN A 217 -14.89 4.16 6.78
N ILE A 218 -16.19 4.41 6.60
CA ILE A 218 -17.19 3.34 6.65
C ILE A 218 -16.98 2.34 5.51
N ILE A 219 -16.73 2.82 4.28
CA ILE A 219 -16.41 1.94 3.14
C ILE A 219 -15.15 1.11 3.41
N PHE A 220 -14.10 1.73 3.95
CA PHE A 220 -12.85 1.04 4.33
C PHE A 220 -13.06 0.00 5.42
N LEU A 221 -13.86 0.31 6.44
CA LEU A 221 -14.19 -0.61 7.52
C LEU A 221 -14.94 -1.83 6.97
N ILE A 222 -16.01 -1.62 6.19
CA ILE A 222 -16.79 -2.70 5.58
C ILE A 222 -15.87 -3.57 4.73
N SER A 223 -15.15 -2.97 3.78
CA SER A 223 -14.25 -3.68 2.86
C SER A 223 -13.19 -4.50 3.57
N GLY A 224 -12.60 -3.96 4.64
CA GLY A 224 -11.60 -4.65 5.43
C GLY A 224 -12.16 -5.82 6.22
N VAL A 225 -13.36 -5.68 6.80
CA VAL A 225 -14.05 -6.79 7.49
C VAL A 225 -14.32 -7.94 6.52
N ILE A 226 -14.93 -7.67 5.36
CA ILE A 226 -15.27 -8.70 4.38
C ILE A 226 -14.05 -9.26 3.62
N SER A 227 -12.88 -8.63 3.72
CA SER A 227 -11.61 -9.19 3.21
C SER A 227 -11.12 -10.39 4.04
N ILE A 228 -11.57 -10.48 5.30
CA ILE A 228 -11.16 -11.50 6.27
C ILE A 228 -9.62 -11.58 6.35
N SER A 229 -8.96 -10.41 6.39
CA SER A 229 -7.50 -10.30 6.48
C SER A 229 -7.07 -10.25 7.95
N LEU A 230 -6.19 -11.17 8.37
CA LEU A 230 -5.67 -11.20 9.74
C LEU A 230 -4.99 -9.87 10.12
N VAL A 231 -4.19 -9.30 9.23
CA VAL A 231 -3.48 -8.03 9.47
C VAL A 231 -4.46 -6.89 9.67
N PHE A 232 -5.56 -6.86 8.89
CA PHE A 232 -6.62 -5.88 9.09
C PHE A 232 -7.18 -5.99 10.52
N TYR A 233 -7.62 -7.17 10.95
CA TYR A 233 -8.17 -7.34 12.29
C TYR A 233 -7.19 -6.93 13.40
N ILE A 234 -5.92 -7.31 13.30
CA ILE A 234 -4.88 -6.90 14.26
C ILE A 234 -4.78 -5.36 14.31
N PHE A 235 -4.64 -4.69 13.17
CA PHE A 235 -4.48 -3.24 13.11
C PHE A 235 -5.72 -2.50 13.60
N ILE A 236 -6.92 -3.01 13.31
CA ILE A 236 -8.17 -2.41 13.80
C ILE A 236 -8.29 -2.57 15.31
N ILE A 237 -8.00 -3.76 15.88
CA ILE A 237 -8.01 -3.98 17.33
C ILE A 237 -7.03 -3.05 18.04
N VAL A 238 -5.76 -3.10 17.64
CA VAL A 238 -4.70 -2.31 18.28
C VAL A 238 -4.96 -0.81 18.07
N GLY A 239 -5.41 -0.42 16.88
CA GLY A 239 -5.73 0.97 16.55
C GLY A 239 -6.91 1.54 17.33
N PHE A 240 -8.01 0.79 17.50
CA PHE A 240 -9.14 1.26 18.33
C PHE A 240 -8.75 1.42 19.80
N LEU A 241 -7.94 0.51 20.35
CA LEU A 241 -7.48 0.58 21.74
C LEU A 241 -6.56 1.78 22.00
N LEU A 242 -5.68 2.09 21.05
CA LEU A 242 -4.63 3.10 21.23
C LEU A 242 -4.98 4.49 20.70
N GLN A 243 -5.82 4.60 19.66
CA GLN A 243 -6.09 5.89 18.99
C GLN A 243 -7.54 6.36 19.01
N SER A 244 -8.52 5.47 19.23
CA SER A 244 -9.92 5.87 19.21
C SER A 244 -10.36 6.45 20.56
N ASP A 245 -11.14 7.52 20.54
CA ASP A 245 -11.83 8.03 21.73
C ASP A 245 -12.97 7.09 22.16
N LYS A 246 -13.41 6.19 21.29
CA LYS A 246 -14.51 5.24 21.52
C LYS A 246 -13.98 3.81 21.75
N LYS A 247 -12.94 3.66 22.57
CA LYS A 247 -12.23 2.39 22.82
C LYS A 247 -13.17 1.22 23.12
N ILE A 248 -14.14 1.44 24.01
CA ILE A 248 -15.10 0.41 24.43
C ILE A 248 -16.01 -0.01 23.28
N VAL A 249 -16.53 0.95 22.50
CA VAL A 249 -17.41 0.65 21.36
C VAL A 249 -16.64 -0.06 20.25
N GLY A 250 -15.41 0.39 19.97
CA GLY A 250 -14.52 -0.27 19.01
C GLY A 250 -14.23 -1.72 19.41
N PHE A 251 -13.89 -1.94 20.68
CA PHE A 251 -13.66 -3.28 21.23
C PHE A 251 -14.90 -4.16 21.15
N LEU A 252 -16.08 -3.65 21.51
CA LEU A 252 -17.34 -4.40 21.42
C LEU A 252 -17.71 -4.77 19.98
N VAL A 253 -17.53 -3.86 19.02
CA VAL A 253 -17.74 -4.14 17.60
C VAL A 253 -16.78 -5.23 17.11
N LEU A 254 -15.53 -5.20 17.54
CA LEU A 254 -14.54 -6.22 17.18
C LEU A 254 -14.79 -7.56 17.85
N ALA A 255 -15.21 -7.57 19.11
CA ALA A 255 -15.63 -8.77 19.80
C ALA A 255 -16.86 -9.39 19.12
N LEU A 256 -17.83 -8.56 18.71
CA LEU A 256 -19.01 -9.02 17.98
C LEU A 256 -18.65 -9.57 16.60
N LEU A 257 -17.73 -8.92 15.86
CA LEU A 257 -17.21 -9.44 14.59
C LEU A 257 -16.43 -10.74 14.79
N GLY A 258 -15.62 -10.82 15.85
CA GLY A 258 -14.89 -12.02 16.23
C GLY A 258 -15.81 -13.19 16.56
N VAL A 259 -16.83 -12.96 17.38
CA VAL A 259 -17.87 -13.95 17.71
C VAL A 259 -18.71 -14.34 16.49
N GLY A 260 -19.06 -13.37 15.63
CA GLY A 260 -19.82 -13.64 14.41
C GLY A 260 -19.05 -14.42 13.35
N ILE A 261 -17.71 -14.44 13.44
CA ILE A 261 -16.85 -15.25 12.58
C ILE A 261 -16.48 -16.56 13.28
N TYR A 262 -16.37 -16.59 14.60
CA TYR A 262 -16.02 -17.77 15.40
C TYR A 262 -17.04 -18.91 15.18
N ASN A 263 -16.56 -20.14 15.04
CA ASN A 263 -17.37 -21.33 14.69
C ASN A 263 -18.15 -21.22 13.37
N THR A 264 -17.71 -20.37 12.44
CA THR A 264 -18.23 -20.37 11.07
C THR A 264 -17.22 -21.01 10.11
N PRO A 265 -17.66 -21.50 8.95
CA PRO A 265 -16.75 -21.98 7.91
C PRO A 265 -15.69 -20.94 7.49
N LEU A 266 -15.94 -19.64 7.71
CA LEU A 266 -14.96 -18.59 7.47
C LEU A 266 -13.79 -18.64 8.45
N TYR A 267 -14.07 -18.88 9.74
CA TYR A 267 -13.03 -19.06 10.74
C TYR A 267 -12.24 -20.33 10.47
N ASP A 268 -12.92 -21.45 10.26
CA ASP A 268 -12.28 -22.76 10.09
C ASP A 268 -11.42 -22.86 8.84
N ASN A 269 -11.81 -22.19 7.76
CA ASN A 269 -11.06 -22.27 6.50
C ASN A 269 -9.97 -21.20 6.37
N TYR A 270 -10.11 -20.04 7.03
CA TYR A 270 -9.22 -18.89 6.78
C TYR A 270 -8.44 -18.38 7.98
N LEU A 271 -8.93 -18.57 9.21
CA LEU A 271 -8.30 -18.05 10.42
C LEU A 271 -7.72 -19.15 11.30
N SER A 272 -8.45 -20.23 11.56
CA SER A 272 -8.02 -21.30 12.47
C SER A 272 -6.70 -21.93 12.04
N LYS A 273 -6.50 -22.14 10.72
CA LYS A 273 -5.24 -22.67 10.14
C LYS A 273 -4.02 -21.79 10.41
N ARG A 274 -4.21 -20.51 10.76
CA ARG A 274 -3.11 -19.61 11.16
C ARG A 274 -2.73 -19.74 12.63
N PHE A 275 -3.59 -20.36 13.44
CA PHE A 275 -3.39 -20.60 14.87
C PHE A 275 -3.17 -22.09 15.18
N ALA A 276 -3.47 -22.99 14.23
CA ALA A 276 -3.22 -24.41 14.36
C ALA A 276 -1.72 -24.69 14.27
N THR A 277 -1.09 -24.92 15.42
CA THR A 277 0.32 -25.24 15.54
C THR A 277 0.60 -26.71 15.24
N SER A 278 1.44 -26.93 14.24
CA SER A 278 2.15 -28.19 14.09
C SER A 278 3.39 -28.14 14.98
N SER A 279 3.27 -28.54 16.25
CA SER A 279 4.38 -28.96 17.13
C SER A 279 5.47 -27.95 17.60
N SER A 280 5.39 -26.65 17.31
CA SER A 280 6.26 -25.63 17.94
C SER A 280 5.48 -24.77 18.95
N ASN A 281 6.14 -24.26 20.00
CA ASN A 281 5.58 -23.35 21.02
C ASN A 281 5.17 -21.95 20.47
N GLU A 282 4.85 -21.85 19.19
CA GLU A 282 4.55 -20.58 18.52
C GLU A 282 3.04 -20.32 18.51
N ILE A 283 2.61 -19.11 18.86
CA ILE A 283 1.17 -18.79 18.97
C ILE A 283 0.51 -18.58 17.59
N VAL A 284 1.31 -18.38 16.54
CA VAL A 284 0.85 -18.13 15.16
C VAL A 284 1.75 -18.90 14.20
N ALA A 285 1.17 -19.71 13.30
CA ALA A 285 1.91 -20.46 12.30
C ALA A 285 2.62 -19.52 11.31
N ASP A 286 3.95 -19.64 11.20
CA ASP A 286 4.73 -18.90 10.21
C ASP A 286 4.68 -19.59 8.83
N ASN A 287 3.66 -19.23 8.06
CA ASN A 287 3.47 -19.66 6.67
C ASN A 287 3.91 -18.58 5.68
N ARG A 288 4.86 -17.71 6.05
CA ARG A 288 5.34 -16.62 5.17
C ARG A 288 6.41 -17.05 4.19
N GLU A 289 7.06 -18.17 4.47
CA GLU A 289 8.15 -18.71 3.69
C GLU A 289 7.88 -20.19 3.48
N SER A 290 7.87 -20.62 2.22
CA SER A 290 7.85 -22.04 1.89
C SER A 290 9.15 -22.71 2.35
N ASP A 291 9.11 -24.02 2.60
CA ASP A 291 10.30 -24.75 3.01
C ASP A 291 11.40 -24.73 1.92
N CYS A 292 10.99 -24.67 0.65
CA CYS A 292 11.84 -24.38 -0.50
C CYS A 292 12.63 -23.08 -0.30
N PHE A 293 11.94 -21.98 0.01
CA PHE A 293 12.59 -20.68 0.21
C PHE A 293 13.49 -20.67 1.45
N LYS A 294 13.09 -21.36 2.53
CA LYS A 294 13.94 -21.49 3.73
C LYS A 294 15.28 -22.14 3.40
N LEU A 295 15.30 -23.15 2.53
CA LEU A 295 16.52 -23.80 2.08
C LEU A 295 17.40 -22.86 1.27
N GLU A 296 16.83 -22.14 0.30
CA GLU A 296 17.58 -21.14 -0.50
C GLU A 296 18.11 -20.00 0.37
N TYR A 297 17.30 -19.51 1.31
CA TYR A 297 17.71 -18.49 2.26
C TYR A 297 18.83 -18.97 3.19
N ASN A 298 18.80 -20.24 3.63
CA ASN A 298 19.87 -20.80 4.45
C ASN A 298 21.19 -20.92 3.67
N LYS A 299 21.14 -21.26 2.38
CA LYS A 299 22.33 -21.25 1.51
C LYS A 299 22.90 -19.83 1.41
N PHE A 300 22.06 -18.85 1.14
CA PHE A 300 22.43 -17.43 1.13
C PHE A 300 23.01 -16.98 2.49
N ALA A 301 22.38 -17.35 3.61
CA ALA A 301 22.88 -17.00 4.95
C ALA A 301 24.24 -17.65 5.29
N SER A 302 24.63 -18.69 4.54
CA SER A 302 25.93 -19.36 4.65
C SER A 302 26.91 -18.98 3.53
N SER A 303 26.52 -18.09 2.61
CA SER A 303 27.38 -17.64 1.50
C SER A 303 28.53 -16.77 2.00
N ASP A 304 29.41 -16.37 1.08
CA ASP A 304 30.45 -15.39 1.37
C ASP A 304 29.85 -14.03 1.79
N ILE A 305 30.68 -13.22 2.46
CA ILE A 305 30.28 -11.94 3.04
C ILE A 305 29.85 -10.92 1.99
N GLU A 306 30.41 -10.97 0.78
CA GLU A 306 30.06 -10.04 -0.30
C GLU A 306 28.62 -10.30 -0.74
N THR A 307 28.29 -11.55 -1.01
CA THR A 307 26.93 -12.00 -1.33
C THR A 307 25.93 -11.63 -0.22
N GLN A 308 26.28 -11.81 1.06
CA GLN A 308 25.38 -11.42 2.16
C GLN A 308 25.16 -9.91 2.25
N LEU A 309 26.16 -9.10 1.93
CA LEU A 309 26.09 -7.64 2.02
C LEU A 309 25.30 -7.03 0.85
N PHE A 310 25.47 -7.56 -0.37
CA PHE A 310 24.89 -7.01 -1.60
C PHE A 310 23.67 -7.78 -2.13
N GLY A 311 23.43 -9.00 -1.66
CA GLY A 311 22.33 -9.85 -2.08
C GLY A 311 22.62 -10.65 -3.35
N GLU A 312 21.67 -11.51 -3.71
CA GLU A 312 21.68 -12.35 -4.92
C GLU A 312 21.22 -11.57 -6.17
N GLY A 313 20.82 -10.31 -6.00
CA GLY A 313 20.40 -9.42 -7.06
C GLY A 313 18.90 -9.19 -7.10
N ASN A 314 18.50 -8.26 -7.96
CA ASN A 314 17.15 -7.74 -7.96
C ASN A 314 16.10 -8.80 -8.32
N ASN A 315 15.09 -8.96 -7.46
CA ASN A 315 14.05 -10.00 -7.57
C ASN A 315 14.61 -11.42 -7.72
N ALA A 316 15.80 -11.70 -7.17
CA ALA A 316 16.42 -13.02 -7.21
C ALA A 316 15.51 -14.09 -6.58
N HIS A 317 14.75 -13.75 -5.55
CA HIS A 317 13.77 -14.66 -4.95
C HIS A 317 12.76 -15.22 -5.95
N LEU A 318 12.37 -14.48 -6.99
CA LEU A 318 11.43 -14.98 -8.01
C LEU A 318 12.04 -16.14 -8.81
N MET A 319 13.37 -16.13 -9.00
CA MET A 319 14.09 -17.19 -9.71
C MET A 319 14.11 -18.51 -8.92
N THR A 320 13.87 -18.45 -7.61
CA THR A 320 13.80 -19.65 -6.78
C THR A 320 12.53 -20.47 -7.04
N MET A 321 11.49 -19.85 -7.64
CA MET A 321 10.14 -20.43 -7.78
C MET A 321 9.55 -20.92 -6.45
N CYS A 322 10.10 -20.45 -5.32
CA CYS A 322 9.61 -20.75 -3.98
C CYS A 322 8.65 -19.63 -3.54
N ASP A 323 7.61 -19.96 -2.79
CA ASP A 323 6.71 -18.95 -2.22
C ASP A 323 7.37 -18.23 -1.04
N VAL A 324 7.37 -16.90 -1.08
CA VAL A 324 7.89 -16.02 -0.04
C VAL A 324 7.09 -14.71 0.03
N SER A 325 6.68 -14.34 1.24
CA SER A 325 6.02 -13.08 1.55
C SER A 325 6.48 -12.55 2.91
N SER A 326 7.80 -12.37 3.02
CA SER A 326 8.53 -12.01 4.24
C SER A 326 9.62 -10.98 3.93
N TYR A 327 10.07 -10.26 4.96
CA TYR A 327 11.19 -9.32 4.87
C TYR A 327 12.50 -9.99 4.41
N LYS A 328 12.65 -11.31 4.63
CA LYS A 328 13.81 -12.09 4.19
C LYS A 328 14.02 -12.05 2.69
N MET A 329 12.95 -11.86 1.92
CA MET A 329 13.01 -11.62 0.48
C MET A 329 13.92 -10.44 0.12
N TYR A 330 13.81 -9.33 0.86
CA TYR A 330 14.64 -8.15 0.61
C TYR A 330 16.09 -8.32 1.03
N ILE A 331 16.33 -9.09 2.10
CA ILE A 331 17.71 -9.43 2.50
C ILE A 331 18.32 -10.34 1.43
N TYR A 332 17.58 -11.33 0.96
CA TYR A 332 18.03 -12.24 -0.10
C TYR A 332 18.34 -11.49 -1.40
N ASP A 333 17.43 -10.61 -1.84
CA ASP A 333 17.60 -9.86 -3.11
C ASP A 333 18.67 -8.77 -3.03
N TYR A 334 18.72 -8.00 -1.94
CA TYR A 334 19.50 -6.75 -1.87
C TYR A 334 20.59 -6.75 -0.79
N GLY A 335 20.71 -7.84 -0.04
CA GLY A 335 21.65 -7.97 1.07
C GLY A 335 21.32 -7.06 2.25
N TYR A 336 22.16 -7.14 3.27
CA TYR A 336 22.01 -6.32 4.47
C TYR A 336 22.18 -4.82 4.16
N ILE A 337 23.10 -4.45 3.25
CA ILE A 337 23.32 -3.04 2.89
C ILE A 337 22.09 -2.48 2.19
N GLY A 338 21.47 -3.23 1.28
CA GLY A 338 20.26 -2.82 0.60
C GLY A 338 19.10 -2.59 1.55
N VAL A 339 18.85 -3.52 2.47
CA VAL A 339 17.80 -3.34 3.47
C VAL A 339 18.07 -2.13 4.37
N LEU A 340 19.31 -1.93 4.81
CA LEU A 340 19.67 -0.79 5.66
C LEU A 340 19.44 0.55 4.94
N ILE A 341 19.77 0.61 3.65
CA ILE A 341 19.52 1.76 2.81
C ILE A 341 18.03 2.01 2.60
N ILE A 342 17.22 0.96 2.39
CA ILE A 342 15.76 1.08 2.28
C ILE A 342 15.16 1.64 3.58
N VAL A 343 15.62 1.15 4.73
CA VAL A 343 15.21 1.67 6.04
C VAL A 343 15.62 3.14 6.18
N ALA A 344 16.84 3.51 5.80
CA ALA A 344 17.30 4.89 5.81
C ALA A 344 16.45 5.80 4.91
N ALA A 345 16.07 5.32 3.72
CA ALA A 345 15.19 6.03 2.80
C ALA A 345 13.84 6.36 3.43
N LEU A 346 13.20 5.36 4.07
CA LEU A 346 11.91 5.53 4.74
C LEU A 346 12.01 6.47 5.94
N ILE A 347 13.10 6.40 6.70
CA ILE A 347 13.39 7.33 7.80
C ILE A 347 13.51 8.75 7.26
N ILE A 348 14.28 8.97 6.18
CA ILE A 348 14.42 10.29 5.56
C ILE A 348 13.06 10.81 5.10
N GLN A 349 12.23 9.98 4.47
CA GLN A 349 10.88 10.35 4.05
C GLN A 349 9.98 10.75 5.24
N TYR A 350 10.10 10.04 6.37
CA TYR A 350 9.36 10.36 7.60
C TYR A 350 9.75 11.73 8.20
N PHE A 351 11.05 12.04 8.15
CA PHE A 351 11.59 13.30 8.67
C PHE A 351 11.47 14.47 7.67
N TYR A 352 11.24 14.22 6.39
CA TYR A 352 11.13 15.27 5.38
C TYR A 352 10.11 16.38 5.72
N PRO A 353 8.86 16.09 6.16
CA PRO A 353 7.92 17.13 6.57
C PRO A 353 8.39 17.95 7.78
N LEU A 354 9.25 17.40 8.64
CA LEU A 354 9.78 18.08 9.83
C LEU A 354 10.79 19.18 9.48
N LEU A 355 11.42 19.11 8.30
CA LEU A 355 12.35 20.12 7.81
C LEU A 355 11.66 21.47 7.51
N TYR A 356 10.32 21.52 7.44
CA TYR A 356 9.56 22.72 7.06
C TYR A 356 8.94 23.54 8.21
N ASN A 357 8.90 23.01 9.46
CA ASN A 357 8.57 23.68 10.75
C ASN A 357 8.22 22.58 11.78
N GLY A 358 8.51 22.61 13.08
CA GLY A 358 8.67 23.68 14.08
C GLY A 358 8.17 23.23 15.48
N ASN A 359 7.52 22.04 15.60
CA ASN A 359 7.43 21.31 16.88
C ASN A 359 7.51 19.80 16.59
N ILE A 360 8.74 19.28 16.66
CA ILE A 360 9.07 17.90 16.34
C ILE A 360 8.38 16.90 17.28
N ILE A 361 8.23 17.28 18.55
CA ILE A 361 7.69 16.42 19.61
C ILE A 361 6.22 16.13 19.35
N GLU A 362 5.42 17.15 19.02
CA GLU A 362 3.99 16.98 18.77
C GLU A 362 3.71 16.17 17.51
N TYR A 363 4.49 16.39 16.44
CA TYR A 363 4.41 15.60 15.22
C TYR A 363 4.69 14.13 15.50
N ILE A 364 5.84 13.83 16.14
CA ILE A 364 6.22 12.46 16.49
C ILE A 364 5.13 11.81 17.34
N LYS A 365 4.65 12.48 18.40
CA LYS A 365 3.59 11.93 19.26
C LYS A 365 2.32 11.56 18.47
N LYS A 366 1.94 12.36 17.46
CA LYS A 366 0.70 12.14 16.69
C LYS A 366 0.86 11.11 15.57
N SER A 367 2.05 10.97 14.97
CA SER A 367 2.30 10.12 13.82
C SER A 367 2.98 8.78 14.16
N LEU A 368 3.72 8.68 15.26
CA LEU A 368 4.58 7.55 15.59
C LEU A 368 3.84 6.20 15.56
N PHE A 369 2.64 6.13 16.11
CA PHE A 369 1.87 4.89 16.10
C PHE A 369 1.49 4.46 14.69
N PHE A 370 1.03 5.38 13.84
CA PHE A 370 0.77 5.08 12.43
C PHE A 370 2.05 4.62 11.73
N VAL A 371 3.16 5.32 11.95
CA VAL A 371 4.46 5.01 11.35
C VAL A 371 4.92 3.62 11.75
N PHE A 372 4.80 3.26 13.03
CA PHE A 372 5.10 1.94 13.54
C PHE A 372 4.24 0.85 12.87
N CYS A 373 2.91 1.05 12.80
CA CYS A 373 2.02 0.13 12.10
C CYS A 373 2.35 0.03 10.60
N PHE A 374 2.72 1.14 9.98
CA PHE A 374 3.14 1.20 8.57
C PHE A 374 4.41 0.38 8.35
N PHE A 375 5.41 0.48 9.21
CA PHE A 375 6.62 -0.36 9.13
C PHE A 375 6.34 -1.84 9.40
N ILE A 376 5.50 -2.18 10.39
CA ILE A 376 5.06 -3.57 10.61
C ILE A 376 4.32 -4.11 9.39
N SER A 377 3.58 -3.26 8.67
CA SER A 377 2.89 -3.68 7.46
C SER A 377 3.86 -4.18 6.39
N TYR A 378 5.10 -3.67 6.33
CA TYR A 378 6.14 -4.17 5.43
C TYR A 378 6.73 -5.50 5.85
N TYR A 379 6.86 -5.74 7.16
CA TYR A 379 7.22 -7.07 7.66
C TYR A 379 6.19 -8.11 7.21
N GLN A 380 4.90 -7.75 7.26
CA GLN A 380 3.81 -8.62 6.83
C GLN A 380 3.62 -8.62 5.31
N ARG A 381 4.01 -7.60 4.56
CA ARG A 381 3.85 -7.55 3.11
C ARG A 381 4.99 -6.74 2.50
N PRO A 382 5.96 -7.39 1.85
CA PRO A 382 7.07 -6.71 1.21
C PRO A 382 6.59 -5.98 -0.06
N VAL A 383 5.91 -4.85 0.11
CA VAL A 383 5.41 -3.97 -0.96
C VAL A 383 6.10 -2.59 -0.86
N LEU A 384 7.40 -2.61 -0.54
CA LEU A 384 8.22 -1.41 -0.40
C LEU A 384 8.21 -0.60 -1.70
N PHE A 385 8.10 0.73 -1.54
CA PHE A 385 8.09 1.72 -2.61
C PHE A 385 6.93 1.62 -3.61
N ASN A 386 5.89 0.83 -3.36
CA ASN A 386 4.69 0.95 -4.16
C ASN A 386 4.09 2.36 -4.01
N TYR A 387 3.80 3.00 -5.14
CA TYR A 387 3.33 4.39 -5.16
C TYR A 387 2.07 4.62 -4.30
N ALA A 388 1.13 3.66 -4.27
CA ALA A 388 -0.04 3.74 -3.41
C ALA A 388 0.33 3.74 -1.92
N PHE A 389 1.30 2.91 -1.50
CA PHE A 389 1.78 2.89 -0.11
C PHE A 389 2.48 4.19 0.26
N CYS A 390 3.25 4.78 -0.66
CA CYS A 390 3.82 6.10 -0.46
C CYS A 390 2.73 7.17 -0.32
N LEU A 391 1.66 7.15 -1.14
CA LEU A 391 0.54 8.06 -0.98
C LEU A 391 -0.19 7.88 0.36
N ILE A 392 -0.36 6.65 0.86
CA ILE A 392 -0.95 6.39 2.19
C ILE A 392 -0.06 6.98 3.29
N PHE A 393 1.26 6.77 3.19
CA PHE A 393 2.23 7.33 4.12
C PHE A 393 2.16 8.85 4.13
N PHE A 394 2.21 9.48 2.94
CA PHE A 394 2.14 10.92 2.78
C PHE A 394 0.82 11.52 3.22
N TYR A 395 -0.30 10.83 2.98
CA TYR A 395 -1.59 11.23 3.51
C TYR A 395 -1.51 11.41 5.03
N SER A 396 -1.01 10.40 5.74
CA SER A 396 -0.93 10.42 7.21
C SER A 396 0.01 11.51 7.73
N ILE A 397 1.26 11.55 7.27
CA ILE A 397 2.23 12.53 7.78
C ILE A 397 1.85 13.97 7.43
N SER A 398 1.26 14.20 6.25
CA SER A 398 0.84 15.54 5.82
C SER A 398 -0.49 15.96 6.48
N PHE A 399 -1.38 15.01 6.78
CA PHE A 399 -2.60 15.28 7.54
C PHE A 399 -2.29 15.90 8.89
N PHE A 400 -1.27 15.39 9.59
CA PHE A 400 -0.81 15.95 10.86
C PHE A 400 -0.13 17.31 10.71
N TYR A 401 0.58 17.54 9.61
CA TYR A 401 1.24 18.81 9.29
C TYR A 401 0.21 19.94 8.99
N ILE A 402 -0.77 19.67 8.12
CA ILE A 402 -1.72 20.68 7.64
C ILE A 402 -2.77 21.05 8.70
N HIS A 403 -3.16 20.12 9.59
CA HIS A 403 -4.08 20.44 10.68
C HIS A 403 -3.50 21.51 11.62
N LYS A 404 -2.17 21.54 11.78
CA LYS A 404 -1.45 22.60 12.50
C LYS A 404 -1.46 23.93 11.74
N TYR A 405 -1.25 23.91 10.42
CA TYR A 405 -1.27 25.13 9.59
C TYR A 405 -2.64 25.81 9.54
N LYS A 406 -3.73 25.05 9.42
CA LYS A 406 -5.10 25.61 9.43
C LYS A 406 -5.50 26.19 10.79
N ASN A 407 -5.03 25.61 11.89
CA ASN A 407 -5.29 26.15 13.23
C ASN A 407 -4.44 27.42 13.48
N LYS A 408 -3.19 27.44 13.01
CA LYS A 408 -2.31 28.62 13.14
C LYS A 408 -2.84 29.83 12.34
N ILE A 409 -3.40 29.61 11.14
CA ILE A 409 -4.07 30.68 10.37
C ILE A 409 -5.34 31.16 11.07
N LYS A 410 -6.10 30.28 11.74
CA LYS A 410 -7.27 30.74 12.53
C LYS A 410 -6.86 31.63 13.69
N GLU A 411 -5.79 31.29 14.42
CA GLU A 411 -5.30 32.08 15.56
C GLU A 411 -4.62 33.40 15.15
N THR A 412 -4.07 33.50 13.94
CA THR A 412 -3.38 34.74 13.49
C THR A 412 -4.34 35.77 12.88
N TYR A 413 -5.59 35.39 12.61
CA TYR A 413 -6.62 36.24 11.99
C TYR A 413 -7.93 36.26 12.79
N SER A 414 -7.88 35.90 14.08
CA SER A 414 -8.99 36.01 15.02
C SER A 414 -8.68 37.07 16.09
N ASP A 415 -8.45 38.30 15.64
CA ASP A 415 -8.62 39.54 16.40
C ASP A 415 -9.55 40.47 15.62
#